data_AF-A0A1I6RJD6-F1
#
_entry.id   AF-A0A1I6RJD6-F1
#
_cell.length_a   1.000
_cell.length_b   1.000
_cell.length_c   1.000
_cell.angle_alpha   90.00
_cell.angle_beta   90.00
_cell.angle_gamma   90.00
#
_symmetry.space_group_name_H-M   'P 1'
#
loop_
_entity.id
_entity.type
_entity.pdbx_description
1 polymer ?
#
loop_
_entity_poly.entity_id
_entity_poly.type
_entity_poly.pdbx_seq_one_letter_code
_entity_poly.pdbx_strand_id
1 'polypeptide(L)'
;MLEAVARRKAHWLFNAESAKSFYGKRRPQEDMVTSAVFGSISQMSPEDRYGAIEILLGRDAFKETGFTPEDDIDLDFWPRLAGPAGRRHVEPDILLKSAGRTAVVEVKWHAPLSERQLEQQVEAAGTESITAVVMLGEAGVEDEICGVRAFRRTWRDVAAELQKASAPRRSPLWRWQATMLAFLQETDMGRVFAGLSAIADPDGASFQFRKPGHPPWLDRALQEPQSIKYTFGEAQ
;
A
#
# COMPACT_ATOMS: atom_id res chain seq x y z
N MET A 1 0.41 -7.53 11.41
CA MET A 1 -0.75 -7.71 12.32
C MET A 1 -0.37 -7.73 13.80
N LEU A 2 0.72 -8.42 14.18
CA LEU A 2 1.16 -8.50 15.58
C LEU A 2 1.47 -7.12 16.20
N GLU A 3 2.07 -6.20 15.45
CA GLU A 3 2.31 -4.82 15.92
C GLU A 3 1.01 -4.08 16.25
N ALA A 4 -0.01 -4.19 15.41
CA ALA A 4 -1.31 -3.57 15.68
C ALA A 4 -1.96 -4.14 16.95
N VAL A 5 -1.78 -5.44 17.22
CA VAL A 5 -2.26 -6.10 18.45
C VAL A 5 -1.46 -5.62 19.66
N ALA A 6 -0.12 -5.68 19.60
CA ALA A 6 0.77 -5.27 20.67
C ALA A 6 0.54 -3.80 21.08
N ARG A 7 0.28 -2.93 20.11
CA ARG A 7 0.01 -1.49 20.31
C ARG A 7 -1.47 -1.17 20.61
N ARG A 8 -2.32 -2.18 20.78
CA ARG A 8 -3.79 -2.06 21.04
C ARG A 8 -4.57 -1.32 19.94
N LYS A 9 -4.01 -1.16 18.74
CA LYS A 9 -4.68 -0.64 17.55
C LYS A 9 -5.73 -1.63 17.02
N ALA A 10 -5.48 -2.92 17.23
CA ALA A 10 -6.37 -4.03 16.87
C ALA A 10 -7.28 -4.55 18.00
N HIS A 11 -7.49 -3.80 19.09
CA HIS A 11 -8.28 -4.28 20.26
C HIS A 11 -9.71 -4.74 19.89
N TRP A 12 -10.26 -4.24 18.79
CA TRP A 12 -11.57 -4.62 18.27
C TRP A 12 -11.61 -6.02 17.65
N LEU A 13 -10.48 -6.57 17.16
CA LEU A 13 -10.41 -7.96 16.63
C LEU A 13 -10.76 -9.00 17.69
N PHE A 14 -10.50 -8.70 18.96
CA PHE A 14 -10.74 -9.61 20.08
C PHE A 14 -12.14 -9.43 20.70
N ASN A 15 -12.86 -8.36 20.34
CA ASN A 15 -14.20 -8.05 20.87
C ASN A 15 -15.30 -8.15 19.80
N ALA A 16 -14.97 -8.49 18.56
CA ALA A 16 -15.94 -8.64 17.48
C ALA A 16 -16.54 -10.06 17.48
N GLU A 17 -17.68 -10.23 18.15
CA GLU A 17 -18.41 -11.51 18.20
C GLU A 17 -18.91 -12.01 16.83
N SER A 18 -18.88 -11.19 15.77
CA SER A 18 -18.98 -11.64 14.38
C SER A 18 -18.61 -10.54 13.38
N ALA A 19 -18.24 -10.91 12.15
CA ALA A 19 -18.05 -9.96 11.04
C ALA A 19 -19.29 -9.11 10.71
N LYS A 20 -20.48 -9.48 11.22
CA LYS A 20 -21.76 -8.79 11.01
C LYS A 20 -22.08 -7.71 12.05
N SER A 21 -21.30 -7.59 13.13
CA SER A 21 -21.55 -6.63 14.21
C SER A 21 -20.54 -5.48 14.28
N PHE A 22 -19.91 -5.10 13.15
CA PHE A 22 -19.05 -3.92 13.10
C PHE A 22 -19.87 -2.62 13.05
N TYR A 23 -20.30 -2.13 14.21
CA TYR A 23 -20.83 -0.78 14.41
C TYR A 23 -19.68 0.16 14.82
N GLY A 24 -18.80 0.52 13.88
CA GLY A 24 -17.68 1.43 14.14
C GLY A 24 -17.38 2.37 12.97
N LYS A 25 -17.15 3.66 13.26
CA LYS A 25 -16.66 4.66 12.29
C LYS A 25 -15.17 4.51 11.93
N ARG A 26 -14.40 3.73 12.68
CA ARG A 26 -12.96 3.53 12.47
C ARG A 26 -12.74 2.36 11.52
N ARG A 27 -12.02 2.55 10.42
CA ARG A 27 -11.68 1.46 9.50
C ARG A 27 -10.33 0.88 9.92
N PRO A 28 -10.30 -0.29 10.57
CA PRO A 28 -9.06 -0.82 11.10
C PRO A 28 -8.19 -1.50 10.03
N GLN A 29 -8.64 -1.44 8.77
CA GLN A 29 -7.92 -1.95 7.62
C GLN A 29 -6.57 -1.25 7.46
N GLU A 30 -6.50 0.07 7.68
CA GLU A 30 -5.26 0.84 7.64
C GLU A 30 -4.25 0.26 8.64
N ASP A 31 -4.60 0.19 9.93
CA ASP A 31 -3.72 -0.33 10.96
C ASP A 31 -3.25 -1.78 10.68
N MET A 32 -4.16 -2.62 10.16
CA MET A 32 -3.85 -4.01 9.81
C MET A 32 -2.87 -4.08 8.64
N VAL A 33 -3.08 -3.28 7.59
CA VAL A 33 -2.21 -3.22 6.41
C VAL A 33 -0.85 -2.66 6.80
N THR A 34 -0.80 -1.55 7.54
CA THR A 34 0.44 -0.98 8.09
C THR A 34 1.22 -2.04 8.86
N SER A 35 0.55 -2.75 9.78
CA SER A 35 1.19 -3.79 10.57
C SER A 35 1.57 -5.04 9.76
N ALA A 36 0.85 -5.39 8.70
CA ALA A 36 1.18 -6.54 7.86
C ALA A 36 2.40 -6.25 6.98
N VAL A 37 2.40 -5.08 6.33
CA VAL A 37 3.46 -4.62 5.43
C VAL A 37 4.71 -4.29 6.24
N PHE A 38 4.69 -3.24 7.04
CA PHE A 38 5.86 -2.76 7.77
C PHE A 38 6.30 -3.73 8.86
N GLY A 39 5.36 -4.41 9.52
CA GLY A 39 5.69 -5.39 10.55
C GLY A 39 6.39 -6.64 10.02
N SER A 40 6.22 -6.98 8.74
CA SER A 40 7.01 -8.04 8.12
C SER A 40 8.41 -7.56 7.72
N ILE A 41 8.53 -6.30 7.29
CA ILE A 41 9.80 -5.64 6.97
C ILE A 41 10.69 -5.49 8.21
N SER A 42 10.12 -5.15 9.38
CA SER A 42 10.89 -5.00 10.62
C SER A 42 11.56 -6.28 11.11
N GLN A 43 11.11 -7.45 10.65
CA GLN A 43 11.68 -8.76 10.99
C GLN A 43 12.75 -9.22 10.00
N MET A 44 13.06 -8.42 8.99
CA MET A 44 14.07 -8.75 7.98
C MET A 44 15.48 -8.41 8.44
N SER A 45 16.46 -9.03 7.78
CA SER A 45 17.86 -8.59 7.83
C SER A 45 17.97 -7.13 7.36
N PRO A 46 18.98 -6.36 7.79
CA PRO A 46 19.17 -4.98 7.33
C PRO A 46 19.20 -4.83 5.80
N GLU A 47 19.88 -5.76 5.11
CA GLU A 47 19.96 -5.78 3.63
C GLU A 47 18.59 -6.01 2.98
N ASP A 48 17.85 -7.03 3.42
CA ASP A 48 16.51 -7.31 2.89
C ASP A 48 15.53 -6.18 3.23
N ARG A 49 15.67 -5.58 4.43
CA ARG A 49 14.86 -4.45 4.90
C ARG A 49 15.07 -3.22 4.02
N TYR A 50 16.33 -2.89 3.72
CA TYR A 50 16.70 -1.81 2.81
C TYR A 50 16.00 -1.98 1.46
N GLY A 51 16.13 -3.16 0.84
CA GLY A 51 15.48 -3.46 -0.43
C GLY A 51 13.95 -3.44 -0.37
N ALA A 52 13.35 -3.91 0.73
CA ALA A 52 11.90 -3.89 0.90
C ALA A 52 11.35 -2.46 1.06
N ILE A 53 12.04 -1.60 1.81
CA ILE A 53 11.67 -0.18 1.97
C ILE A 53 11.83 0.57 0.64
N GLU A 54 12.90 0.33 -0.12
CA GLU A 54 13.09 0.92 -1.44
C GLU A 54 11.90 0.62 -2.38
N ILE A 55 11.46 -0.63 -2.44
CA ILE A 55 10.32 -1.05 -3.27
C ILE A 55 9.03 -0.37 -2.80
N LEU A 56 8.83 -0.30 -1.48
CA LEU A 56 7.61 0.24 -0.88
C LEU A 56 7.47 1.74 -1.16
N LEU A 57 8.51 2.52 -0.87
CA LEU A 57 8.49 3.98 -1.08
C LEU A 57 8.57 4.35 -2.56
N GLY A 58 9.22 3.51 -3.37
CA GLY A 58 9.58 3.83 -4.75
C GLY A 58 10.88 4.64 -4.82
N ARG A 59 11.55 4.58 -5.97
CA ARG A 59 12.93 5.09 -6.13
C ARG A 59 13.10 6.56 -5.79
N ASP A 60 12.18 7.42 -6.21
CA ASP A 60 12.33 8.86 -6.01
C ASP A 60 12.18 9.25 -4.54
N ALA A 61 11.14 8.74 -3.88
CA ALA A 61 10.92 8.96 -2.44
C ALA A 61 12.05 8.35 -1.61
N PHE A 62 12.48 7.12 -1.96
CA PHE A 62 13.57 6.44 -1.27
C PHE A 62 14.89 7.20 -1.40
N LYS A 63 15.22 7.71 -2.60
CA LYS A 63 16.42 8.53 -2.81
C LYS A 63 16.40 9.80 -1.96
N GLU A 64 15.25 10.46 -1.84
CA GLU A 64 15.10 11.65 -1.01
C GLU A 64 15.35 11.37 0.48
N THR A 65 15.05 10.16 0.96
CA THR A 65 15.32 9.80 2.37
C THR A 65 16.79 9.92 2.75
N GLY A 66 17.70 9.74 1.79
CA GLY A 66 19.14 9.69 2.01
C GLY A 66 19.60 8.49 2.83
N PHE A 67 18.79 7.43 2.93
CA PHE A 67 19.19 6.17 3.56
C PHE A 67 20.26 5.47 2.72
N THR A 68 21.15 4.76 3.40
CA THR A 68 22.29 4.07 2.78
C THR A 68 22.29 2.60 3.21
N PRO A 69 22.79 1.66 2.40
CA PRO A 69 22.81 0.25 2.76
C PRO A 69 23.76 -0.06 3.93
N GLU A 70 24.64 0.87 4.29
CA GLU A 70 25.56 0.75 5.42
C GLU A 70 24.88 0.94 6.78
N ASP A 71 23.76 1.68 6.81
CA ASP A 71 23.01 1.99 8.02
C ASP A 71 21.69 1.22 8.06
N ASP A 72 21.37 0.57 9.18
CA ASP A 72 20.07 -0.08 9.31
C ASP A 72 18.93 0.96 9.34
N ILE A 73 17.74 0.53 8.93
CA ILE A 73 16.52 1.36 8.94
C ILE A 73 15.64 0.88 10.09
N ASP A 74 15.43 1.75 11.08
CA ASP A 74 14.51 1.51 12.18
C ASP A 74 13.09 1.89 11.78
N LEU A 75 12.12 1.06 12.17
CA LEU A 75 10.69 1.25 11.91
C LEU A 75 9.95 1.53 13.22
N ASP A 76 9.57 2.78 13.44
CA ASP A 76 8.77 3.20 14.60
C ASP A 76 7.28 3.22 14.26
N PHE A 77 6.53 2.28 14.83
CA PHE A 77 5.08 2.14 14.60
C PHE A 77 4.26 3.01 15.55
N TRP A 78 3.38 3.85 14.97
CA TRP A 78 2.51 4.77 15.68
C TRP A 78 3.19 5.49 16.86
N PRO A 79 4.33 6.16 16.63
CA PRO A 79 5.02 6.84 17.71
C PRO A 79 4.12 7.95 18.23
N ARG A 80 4.01 8.02 19.56
CA ARG A 80 3.19 9.02 20.23
C ARG A 80 4.01 10.28 20.42
N LEU A 81 3.95 11.17 19.44
CA LEU A 81 4.69 12.43 19.44
C LEU A 81 3.91 13.51 20.21
N ALA A 82 4.64 14.45 20.80
CA ALA A 82 4.02 15.62 21.40
C ALA A 82 3.33 16.44 20.30
N GLY A 83 2.03 16.71 20.47
CA GLY A 83 1.29 17.46 19.45
C GLY A 83 1.64 18.94 19.48
N PRO A 84 1.48 19.66 18.35
CA PRO A 84 1.55 21.11 18.34
C PRO A 84 0.44 21.73 19.18
N ALA A 85 0.59 23.01 19.55
CA ALA A 85 -0.25 23.72 20.50
C ALA A 85 -1.76 23.44 20.30
N GLY A 86 -2.42 22.91 21.33
CA GLY A 86 -3.85 22.55 21.32
C GLY A 86 -4.16 21.08 21.05
N ARG A 87 -3.17 20.24 20.69
CA ARG A 87 -3.34 18.80 20.55
C ARG A 87 -2.38 18.05 21.49
N ARG A 88 -2.90 17.10 22.27
CA ARG A 88 -2.09 16.36 23.26
C ARG A 88 -1.01 15.49 22.61
N HIS A 89 -1.30 14.91 21.45
CA HIS A 89 -0.38 14.04 20.72
C HIS A 89 -0.78 13.93 19.24
N VAL A 90 0.21 13.64 18.41
CA VAL A 90 0.03 13.17 17.02
C VAL A 90 0.69 11.81 16.87
N GLU A 91 0.15 11.00 15.97
CA GLU A 91 0.62 9.65 15.71
C GLU A 91 0.72 9.47 14.20
N PRO A 92 1.92 9.60 13.60
CA PRO A 92 2.15 9.10 12.24
C PRO A 92 2.05 7.58 12.22
N ASP A 93 1.72 6.97 11.09
CA ASP A 93 1.64 5.51 11.01
C ASP A 93 3.01 4.85 11.22
N ILE A 94 4.02 5.36 10.50
CA ILE A 94 5.40 4.88 10.56
C ILE A 94 6.36 6.06 10.51
N LEU A 95 7.40 6.04 11.35
CA LEU A 95 8.63 6.77 11.10
C LEU A 95 9.73 5.78 10.71
N LEU A 96 10.36 6.03 9.57
CA LEU A 96 11.57 5.31 9.16
C LEU A 96 12.77 6.14 9.56
N LYS A 97 13.74 5.55 10.26
CA LYS A 97 14.89 6.30 10.78
C LYS A 97 16.20 5.60 10.42
N SER A 98 17.18 6.36 9.97
CA SER A 98 18.52 5.86 9.70
C SER A 98 19.53 7.00 9.73
N ALA A 99 20.65 6.84 10.44
CA ALA A 99 21.74 7.81 10.54
C ALA A 99 21.30 9.28 10.78
N GLY A 100 20.31 9.48 11.67
CA GLY A 100 19.78 10.82 12.01
C GLY A 100 18.80 11.41 10.97
N ARG A 101 18.51 10.69 9.90
CA ARG A 101 17.47 11.03 8.91
C ARG A 101 16.19 10.30 9.23
N THR A 102 15.06 10.97 9.03
CA THR A 102 13.73 10.45 9.27
C THR A 102 12.86 10.61 8.03
N ALA A 103 12.15 9.56 7.63
CA ALA A 103 11.04 9.67 6.69
C ALA A 103 9.72 9.42 7.42
N VAL A 104 8.74 10.29 7.20
CA VAL A 104 7.37 10.12 7.71
C VAL A 104 6.58 9.33 6.67
N VAL A 105 5.97 8.22 7.07
CA VAL A 105 5.10 7.45 6.17
C VAL A 105 3.70 7.35 6.76
N GLU A 106 2.73 7.91 6.04
CA GLU A 106 1.31 7.86 6.38
C GLU A 106 0.59 6.90 5.45
N VAL A 107 -0.14 5.95 6.00
CA VAL A 107 -0.86 4.92 5.25
C VAL A 107 -2.33 5.31 5.12
N LYS A 108 -2.85 5.21 3.90
CA LYS A 108 -4.28 5.41 3.62
C LYS A 108 -4.88 4.23 2.88
N TRP A 109 -6.04 3.78 3.37
CA TRP A 109 -6.81 2.68 2.81
C TRP A 109 -8.28 3.11 2.71
N HIS A 110 -8.72 3.48 1.50
CA HIS A 110 -10.08 3.97 1.20
C HIS A 110 -10.50 5.25 1.94
N ALA A 111 -9.55 6.02 2.49
CA ALA A 111 -9.82 7.25 3.22
C ALA A 111 -9.13 8.46 2.57
N PRO A 112 -9.76 9.65 2.58
CA PRO A 112 -9.10 10.88 2.18
C PRO A 112 -8.03 11.28 3.20
N LEU A 113 -7.01 11.99 2.72
CA LEU A 113 -5.97 12.58 3.56
C LEU A 113 -6.37 14.00 3.98
N SER A 114 -5.89 14.42 5.15
CA SER A 114 -5.88 15.83 5.56
C SER A 114 -4.44 16.31 5.57
N GLU A 115 -4.08 17.27 4.72
CA GLU A 115 -2.73 17.87 4.67
C GLU A 115 -2.31 18.43 6.03
N ARG A 116 -3.25 19.07 6.74
CA ARG A 116 -3.06 19.52 8.11
C ARG A 116 -2.62 18.40 9.07
N GLN A 117 -3.00 17.16 8.81
CA GLN A 117 -2.51 16.03 9.60
C GLN A 117 -1.01 15.79 9.36
N LEU A 118 -0.56 15.84 8.10
CA LEU A 118 0.85 15.66 7.75
C LEU A 118 1.70 16.81 8.29
N GLU A 119 1.25 18.06 8.16
CA GLU A 119 1.93 19.23 8.74
C GLU A 119 2.17 19.03 10.24
N GLN A 120 1.12 18.64 10.97
CA GLN A 120 1.22 18.38 12.41
C GLN A 120 2.16 17.23 12.77
N GLN A 121 2.24 16.20 11.93
CA GLN A 121 3.16 15.07 12.13
C GLN A 121 4.61 15.49 11.88
N VAL A 122 4.86 16.27 10.82
CA VAL A 122 6.18 16.79 10.45
C VAL A 122 6.70 17.76 11.51
N GLU A 123 5.88 18.70 11.96
CA GLU A 123 6.23 19.60 13.08
C GLU A 123 6.57 18.83 14.35
N ALA A 124 5.75 17.83 14.72
CA ALA A 124 5.93 17.07 15.94
C ALA A 124 7.12 16.11 15.91
N ALA A 125 7.49 15.60 14.73
CA ALA A 125 8.65 14.72 14.55
C ALA A 125 9.98 15.50 14.47
N GLY A 126 9.93 16.83 14.30
CA GLY A 126 11.09 17.70 14.26
C GLY A 126 11.62 17.85 12.83
N THR A 127 11.26 18.96 12.19
CA THR A 127 11.50 19.26 10.77
C THR A 127 12.95 19.11 10.34
N GLU A 128 13.91 19.42 11.22
CA GLU A 128 15.35 19.36 10.90
C GLU A 128 15.87 17.96 10.58
N SER A 129 15.19 16.92 11.07
CA SER A 129 15.59 15.53 10.85
C SER A 129 14.83 14.84 9.72
N ILE A 130 13.75 15.47 9.21
CA ILE A 130 12.83 14.83 8.28
C ILE A 130 13.28 15.14 6.85
N THR A 131 13.54 14.09 6.09
CA THR A 131 14.05 14.19 4.71
C THR A 131 12.96 13.93 3.68
N ALA A 132 11.93 13.14 4.02
CA ALA A 132 10.82 12.86 3.12
C ALA A 132 9.52 12.61 3.87
N VAL A 133 8.41 12.98 3.23
CA VAL A 133 7.05 12.59 3.63
C VAL A 133 6.47 11.71 2.54
N VAL A 134 6.00 10.51 2.88
CA VAL A 134 5.42 9.57 1.93
C VAL A 134 3.98 9.28 2.34
N MET A 135 3.05 9.60 1.45
CA MET A 135 1.66 9.19 1.59
C MET A 135 1.46 7.92 0.77
N LEU A 136 1.19 6.81 1.46
CA LEU A 136 0.94 5.51 0.86
C LEU A 136 -0.56 5.25 0.75
N GLY A 137 -1.15 5.61 -0.39
CA GLY A 137 -2.57 5.50 -0.66
C GLY A 137 -3.01 6.26 -1.91
N GLU A 138 -4.32 6.35 -2.12
CA GLU A 138 -4.90 7.00 -3.32
C GLU A 138 -5.14 8.51 -3.16
N ALA A 139 -4.98 9.03 -1.94
CA ALA A 139 -5.19 10.44 -1.68
C ALA A 139 -4.19 11.32 -2.45
N GLY A 140 -4.56 12.57 -2.73
CA GLY A 140 -3.59 13.58 -3.13
C GLY A 140 -2.75 14.01 -1.92
N VAL A 141 -1.50 14.40 -2.18
CA VAL A 141 -0.67 15.16 -1.26
C VAL A 141 0.01 16.25 -2.08
N GLU A 142 0.20 17.43 -1.49
CA GLU A 142 1.05 18.46 -2.09
C GLU A 142 2.49 17.93 -2.28
N ASP A 143 3.26 18.57 -3.16
CA ASP A 143 4.65 18.17 -3.42
C ASP A 143 5.60 18.49 -2.24
N GLU A 144 5.13 19.30 -1.28
CA GLU A 144 5.89 19.74 -0.11
C GLU A 144 4.97 19.88 1.11
N ILE A 145 5.46 19.49 2.29
CA ILE A 145 4.79 19.67 3.58
C ILE A 145 5.81 20.30 4.55
N CYS A 146 5.54 21.51 5.03
CA CYS A 146 6.41 22.23 5.95
C CYS A 146 7.88 22.33 5.50
N GLY A 147 8.16 22.58 4.21
CA GLY A 147 9.53 22.63 3.70
C GLY A 147 10.13 21.28 3.31
N VAL A 148 9.43 20.17 3.57
CA VAL A 148 9.90 18.81 3.30
C VAL A 148 9.20 18.24 2.09
N ARG A 149 9.95 17.65 1.17
CA ARG A 149 9.39 17.04 -0.04
C ARG A 149 8.43 15.90 0.30
N ALA A 150 7.25 15.93 -0.30
CA ALA A 150 6.21 14.96 -0.11
C ALA A 150 5.95 14.15 -1.39
N PHE A 151 5.68 12.86 -1.20
CA PHE A 151 5.53 11.91 -2.29
C PHE A 151 4.20 11.17 -2.18
N ARG A 152 3.44 11.18 -3.26
CA ARG A 152 2.31 10.27 -3.44
C ARG A 152 2.83 8.92 -3.91
N ARG A 153 2.42 7.86 -3.21
CA ARG A 153 2.68 6.47 -3.59
C ARG A 153 1.40 5.68 -3.46
N THR A 154 0.88 5.06 -4.52
CA THR A 154 -0.32 4.24 -4.42
C THR A 154 0.02 2.77 -4.13
N TRP A 155 -0.94 2.02 -3.58
CA TRP A 155 -0.82 0.57 -3.41
C TRP A 155 -0.68 -0.17 -4.75
N ARG A 156 -1.23 0.42 -5.82
CA ARG A 156 -1.07 -0.08 -7.19
C ARG A 156 0.36 0.11 -7.69
N ASP A 157 0.99 1.23 -7.38
CA ASP A 157 2.40 1.46 -7.74
C ASP A 157 3.32 0.49 -7.00
N VAL A 158 3.02 0.22 -5.72
CA VAL A 158 3.74 -0.82 -4.94
C VAL A 158 3.57 -2.19 -5.59
N ALA A 159 2.35 -2.59 -5.95
CA ALA A 159 2.10 -3.86 -6.62
C ALA A 159 2.82 -3.97 -7.98
N ALA A 160 2.84 -2.89 -8.76
CA ALA A 160 3.54 -2.84 -10.04
C ALA A 160 5.07 -2.95 -9.87
N GLU A 161 5.65 -2.32 -8.85
CA GLU A 161 7.08 -2.47 -8.55
C GLU A 161 7.42 -3.86 -8.01
N LEU A 162 6.56 -4.46 -7.18
CA LEU A 162 6.71 -5.85 -6.73
C LEU A 162 6.71 -6.85 -7.89
N GLN A 163 5.98 -6.60 -8.97
CA GLN A 163 6.01 -7.44 -10.19
C GLN A 163 7.33 -7.31 -10.97
N LYS A 164 7.95 -6.12 -10.96
CA LYS A 164 9.21 -5.85 -11.67
C LYS A 164 10.45 -6.22 -10.87
N ALA A 165 10.35 -6.21 -9.54
CA ALA A 165 11.47 -6.41 -8.65
C ALA A 165 12.13 -7.77 -8.88
N SER A 166 13.44 -7.76 -9.12
CA SER A 166 14.24 -8.94 -9.38
C SER A 166 15.10 -9.28 -8.17
N ALA A 167 14.51 -9.91 -7.15
CA ALA A 167 15.29 -10.51 -6.06
C ALA A 167 15.74 -11.94 -6.43
N PRO A 168 16.90 -12.41 -5.92
CA PRO A 168 17.34 -13.79 -6.12
C PRO A 168 16.25 -14.77 -5.68
N ARG A 169 15.92 -15.73 -6.56
CA ARG A 169 14.88 -16.73 -6.26
C ARG A 169 15.19 -17.41 -4.92
N ARG A 170 14.18 -17.45 -4.04
CA ARG A 170 14.21 -18.03 -2.69
C ARG A 170 14.91 -17.20 -1.60
N SER A 171 15.38 -15.97 -1.86
CA SER A 171 15.81 -15.06 -0.79
C SER A 171 14.65 -14.66 0.13
N PRO A 172 14.90 -14.20 1.37
CA PRO A 172 13.85 -13.65 2.24
C PRO A 172 13.10 -12.49 1.58
N LEU A 173 13.81 -11.54 0.97
CA LEU A 173 13.20 -10.46 0.20
C LEU A 173 12.31 -10.98 -0.94
N TRP A 174 12.74 -11.99 -1.71
CA TRP A 174 11.91 -12.58 -2.77
C TRP A 174 10.61 -13.20 -2.22
N ARG A 175 10.68 -13.91 -1.09
CA ARG A 175 9.49 -14.50 -0.46
C ARG A 175 8.52 -13.42 0.02
N TRP A 176 9.05 -12.36 0.63
CA TRP A 176 8.25 -11.21 1.02
C TRP A 176 7.61 -10.54 -0.18
N GLN A 177 8.36 -10.29 -1.25
CA GLN A 177 7.83 -9.70 -2.48
C GLN A 177 6.67 -10.53 -3.05
N ALA A 178 6.87 -11.85 -3.18
CA ALA A 178 5.84 -12.76 -3.68
C ALA A 178 4.60 -12.78 -2.77
N THR A 179 4.80 -12.80 -1.46
CA THR A 179 3.71 -12.77 -0.47
C THR A 179 2.94 -11.45 -0.52
N MET A 180 3.65 -10.32 -0.63
CA MET A 180 3.02 -9.01 -0.68
C MET A 180 2.30 -8.76 -1.98
N LEU A 181 2.86 -9.22 -3.10
CA LEU A 181 2.18 -9.16 -4.37
C LEU A 181 0.88 -9.98 -4.31
N ALA A 182 0.93 -11.23 -3.83
CA ALA A 182 -0.27 -12.06 -3.68
C ALA A 182 -1.31 -11.37 -2.79
N PHE A 183 -0.91 -10.84 -1.63
CA PHE A 183 -1.78 -10.08 -0.76
C PHE A 183 -2.45 -8.90 -1.49
N LEU A 184 -1.67 -8.06 -2.18
CA LEU A 184 -2.18 -6.88 -2.87
C LEU A 184 -3.14 -7.24 -4.03
N GLN A 185 -2.92 -8.35 -4.74
CA GLN A 185 -3.83 -8.81 -5.80
C GLN A 185 -5.21 -9.25 -5.28
N GLU A 186 -5.29 -9.68 -4.02
CA GLU A 186 -6.56 -10.00 -3.34
C GLU A 186 -7.31 -8.75 -2.87
N THR A 187 -6.70 -7.57 -2.96
CA THR A 187 -7.32 -6.29 -2.58
C THR A 187 -7.76 -5.48 -3.79
N ASP A 188 -8.74 -4.61 -3.62
CA ASP A 188 -9.16 -3.65 -4.65
C ASP A 188 -8.16 -2.51 -4.87
N MET A 189 -7.39 -2.15 -3.83
CA MET A 189 -6.38 -1.09 -3.87
C MET A 189 -5.09 -1.50 -4.61
N GLY A 190 -4.65 -2.74 -4.41
CA GLY A 190 -3.39 -3.25 -4.92
C GLY A 190 -3.50 -4.05 -6.22
N ARG A 191 -4.71 -4.40 -6.66
CA ARG A 191 -4.90 -5.20 -7.87
C ARG A 191 -4.42 -4.43 -9.10
N VAL A 192 -3.48 -5.04 -9.81
CA VAL A 192 -2.98 -4.56 -11.10
C VAL A 192 -3.54 -5.50 -12.16
N PHE A 193 -4.29 -4.96 -13.12
CA PHE A 193 -4.73 -5.76 -14.25
C PHE A 193 -3.51 -6.09 -15.12
N ALA A 194 -3.03 -7.33 -15.04
CA ALA A 194 -1.88 -7.81 -15.80
C ALA A 194 -2.22 -8.21 -17.25
N GLY A 195 -3.37 -7.75 -17.78
CA GLY A 195 -3.96 -8.26 -19.00
C GLY A 195 -4.80 -9.51 -18.78
N LEU A 196 -5.40 -10.01 -19.87
CA LEU A 196 -5.93 -11.37 -19.90
C LEU A 196 -4.75 -12.32 -20.04
N SER A 197 -4.72 -13.40 -19.26
CA SER A 197 -3.77 -14.50 -19.51
C SER A 197 -3.84 -14.89 -20.98
N ALA A 198 -2.68 -15.16 -21.59
CA ALA A 198 -2.64 -15.70 -22.94
C ALA A 198 -3.60 -16.89 -23.00
N ILE A 199 -4.59 -16.79 -23.89
CA ILE A 199 -5.59 -17.83 -24.06
C ILE A 199 -4.83 -19.04 -24.59
N ALA A 200 -4.78 -20.12 -23.80
CA ALA A 200 -4.02 -21.32 -24.16
C ALA A 200 -4.50 -21.96 -25.48
N ASP A 201 -5.74 -21.67 -25.88
CA ASP A 201 -6.33 -22.05 -27.15
C ASP A 201 -7.13 -20.85 -27.74
N PRO A 202 -6.49 -19.99 -28.55
CA PRO A 202 -7.14 -18.82 -29.12
C PRO A 202 -8.26 -19.17 -30.13
N ASP A 203 -8.27 -20.38 -30.67
CA ASP A 203 -9.29 -20.86 -31.61
C ASP A 203 -10.48 -21.56 -30.91
N GLY A 204 -10.31 -21.99 -29.65
CA GLY A 204 -11.29 -22.77 -28.88
C GLY A 204 -11.85 -22.11 -27.62
N ALA A 205 -11.39 -20.92 -27.23
CA ALA A 205 -11.89 -20.27 -26.03
C ALA A 205 -13.26 -19.60 -26.22
N SER A 206 -14.32 -20.27 -25.76
CA SER A 206 -15.63 -19.66 -25.56
C SER A 206 -15.75 -19.05 -24.16
N PHE A 207 -15.90 -17.73 -24.06
CA PHE A 207 -16.21 -17.07 -22.80
C PHE A 207 -17.72 -17.16 -22.52
N GLN A 208 -18.10 -17.91 -21.48
CA GLN A 208 -19.49 -18.03 -21.08
C GLN A 208 -19.73 -17.25 -19.78
N PHE A 209 -20.36 -16.09 -19.87
CA PHE A 209 -20.78 -15.32 -18.70
C PHE A 209 -22.01 -16.00 -18.09
N ARG A 210 -21.84 -16.69 -16.97
CA ARG A 210 -22.92 -17.47 -16.32
C ARG A 210 -24.05 -16.63 -15.75
N LYS A 211 -23.90 -15.30 -15.68
CA LYS A 211 -24.96 -14.38 -15.25
C LYS A 211 -24.88 -13.08 -16.05
N PRO A 212 -25.96 -12.62 -16.70
CA PRO A 212 -26.07 -11.21 -17.02
C PRO A 212 -26.02 -10.46 -15.69
N GLY A 213 -25.21 -9.40 -15.58
CA GLY A 213 -25.14 -8.61 -14.35
C GLY A 213 -26.53 -8.17 -13.86
N HIS A 214 -26.61 -7.76 -12.59
CA HIS A 214 -27.88 -7.27 -12.05
C HIS A 214 -28.39 -6.05 -12.86
N PRO A 215 -29.73 -5.89 -13.02
CA PRO A 215 -30.35 -4.80 -13.78
C PRO A 215 -29.80 -3.40 -13.41
N PRO A 216 -29.86 -2.40 -14.32
CA PRO A 216 -30.83 -2.29 -15.41
C PRO A 216 -30.15 -2.35 -16.77
N TRP A 217 -29.70 -3.53 -17.18
CA TRP A 217 -29.02 -3.64 -18.49
C TRP A 217 -29.88 -4.27 -19.57
N LEU A 218 -30.91 -5.06 -19.28
CA LEU A 218 -31.71 -5.71 -20.33
C LEU A 218 -33.12 -6.09 -19.84
N ASP A 219 -34.13 -5.29 -20.17
CA ASP A 219 -35.56 -5.68 -20.03
C ASP A 219 -36.02 -6.66 -21.12
N ARG A 220 -35.13 -7.00 -22.07
CA ARG A 220 -35.37 -7.95 -23.14
C ARG A 220 -34.32 -9.06 -23.08
N ALA A 221 -34.78 -10.31 -23.19
CA ALA A 221 -33.90 -11.44 -23.46
C ALA A 221 -33.05 -11.11 -24.70
N LEU A 222 -31.73 -11.16 -24.55
CA LEU A 222 -30.84 -11.09 -25.70
C LEU A 222 -31.17 -12.27 -26.62
N GLN A 223 -31.34 -11.98 -27.91
CA GLN A 223 -31.30 -13.01 -28.95
C GLN A 223 -30.01 -13.82 -28.79
N GLU A 224 -30.04 -15.09 -29.19
CA GLU A 224 -28.89 -16.00 -29.10
C GLU A 224 -27.60 -15.27 -29.51
N PRO A 225 -26.57 -15.25 -28.64
CA PRO A 225 -25.36 -14.48 -28.91
C PRO A 225 -24.70 -15.00 -30.18
N GLN A 226 -24.63 -14.16 -31.21
CA GLN A 226 -23.85 -14.46 -32.40
C GLN A 226 -22.36 -14.32 -32.05
N SER A 227 -21.60 -15.41 -32.22
CA SER A 227 -20.15 -15.39 -32.08
C SER A 227 -19.53 -14.54 -33.19
N ILE A 228 -19.02 -13.36 -32.84
CA ILE A 228 -18.25 -12.52 -33.75
C ILE A 228 -16.77 -12.88 -33.59
N LYS A 229 -16.16 -13.47 -34.63
CA LYS A 229 -14.70 -13.65 -34.72
C LYS A 229 -14.07 -12.37 -35.25
N TYR A 230 -13.18 -11.77 -34.46
CA TYR A 230 -12.32 -10.67 -34.90
C TYR A 230 -10.98 -11.25 -35.34
N THR A 231 -10.52 -10.86 -36.53
CA THR A 231 -9.15 -11.12 -36.99
C THR A 231 -8.41 -9.79 -37.01
N PHE A 232 -7.32 -9.71 -36.26
CA PHE A 232 -6.43 -8.55 -36.29
C PHE A 232 -5.40 -8.80 -37.40
N GLY A 233 -5.48 -8.02 -38.48
CA GLY A 233 -4.45 -8.02 -39.52
C GLY A 233 -3.21 -7.29 -39.03
N GLU A 234 -2.02 -7.79 -39.38
CA GLU A 234 -0.78 -7.02 -39.23
C GLU A 234 -0.84 -5.80 -40.16
N ALA A 235 -0.55 -4.62 -39.62
CA ALA A 235 -0.42 -3.41 -40.40
C ALA A 235 0.80 -3.54 -41.34
N GLN A 236 0.57 -3.35 -42.64
CA GLN A 236 1.64 -3.21 -43.64
C GLN A 236 2.39 -1.89 -43.48
#